data_AF-A0A0M2JUC0-F1
#
_entry.id   AF-A0A0M2JUC0-F1
#
_cell.length_a   1.000
_cell.length_b   1.000
_cell.length_c   1.000
_cell.angle_alpha   90.00
_cell.angle_beta   90.00
_cell.angle_gamma   90.00
#
_symmetry.space_group_name_H-M   'P 1'
#
loop_
_entity.id
_entity.type
_entity.pdbx_description
1 polymer ?
#
loop_
_entity_poly.entity_id
_entity_poly.type
_entity_poly.pdbx_seq_one_letter_code
_entity_poly.pdbx_strand_id
1 'polypeptide(L)' 'MITTLLALADSRLPTGGHVHSGGVEEAVTSGLVVDLPTLQAYLHRRIRTTGLVTASLAAAVHVGALSPAAGGSGEVETDA' A
#
# COMPACT_ATOMS: atom_id res chain seq x y z
N MET A 1 -9.51 -13.43 -17.11
CA MET A 1 -9.64 -13.00 -15.69
C MET A 1 -8.31 -13.05 -14.94
N ILE A 2 -7.58 -14.17 -14.87
CA ILE A 2 -6.29 -14.24 -14.16
C ILE A 2 -5.22 -13.30 -14.78
N THR A 3 -5.13 -13.23 -16.11
CA THR A 3 -4.18 -12.32 -16.79
C THR A 3 -4.36 -10.85 -16.41
N THR A 4 -5.60 -10.39 -16.25
CA THR A 4 -5.90 -9.02 -15.82
C THR A 4 -5.49 -8.79 -14.36
N LEU A 5 -5.77 -9.75 -13.48
CA LEU A 5 -5.34 -9.66 -12.07
C LEU A 5 -3.81 -9.66 -11.95
N LEU A 6 -3.11 -10.46 -12.75
CA LEU A 6 -1.65 -10.47 -12.79
C LEU A 6 -1.08 -9.15 -13.31
N ALA A 7 -1.72 -8.55 -14.33
CA ALA A 7 -1.31 -7.25 -14.86
C ALA A 7 -1.48 -6.12 -13.81
N LEU A 8 -2.52 -6.19 -12.98
CA LEU A 8 -2.72 -5.24 -11.87
C LEU A 8 -1.73 -5.43 -10.72
N ALA A 9 -1.24 -6.66 -10.50
CA ALA A 9 -0.26 -6.97 -9.46
C ALA A 9 1.20 -6.78 -9.92
N ASP A 10 1.42 -6.47 -11.20
CA ASP A 10 2.75 -6.32 -11.79
C ASP A 10 3.41 -5.01 -11.33
N SER A 11 4.66 -5.08 -10.85
CA SER A 11 5.41 -3.89 -10.42
C SER A 11 5.70 -2.91 -11.55
N ARG A 12 5.62 -3.36 -12.81
CA ARG A 12 5.79 -2.51 -14.00
C ARG A 12 4.55 -1.68 -14.31
N LEU A 13 3.45 -1.86 -13.58
CA LEU A 13 2.25 -1.04 -13.74
C LEU A 13 2.61 0.44 -13.47
N PRO A 14 2.38 1.36 -14.42
CA PRO A 14 2.88 2.74 -14.36
C PRO A 14 2.00 3.63 -13.46
N THR A 15 1.90 3.26 -12.19
CA THR A 15 1.08 3.95 -11.16
C THR A 15 1.94 4.69 -10.14
N GLY A 16 3.26 4.78 -10.34
CA GLY A 16 4.16 5.50 -9.42
C GLY A 16 4.47 4.76 -8.10
N GLY A 17 4.16 3.47 -7.99
CA GLY A 17 4.31 2.70 -6.74
C GLY A 17 5.74 2.57 -6.17
N HIS A 18 6.78 2.92 -6.94
CA HIS A 18 8.17 2.93 -6.47
C HIS A 18 8.49 4.12 -5.55
N VAL A 19 7.60 5.11 -5.47
CA VAL A 19 7.87 6.38 -4.77
C VAL A 19 7.57 6.28 -3.26
N HIS A 20 6.92 5.22 -2.78
CA HIS A 20 6.60 5.07 -1.36
C HIS A 20 7.20 3.78 -0.79
N SER A 21 8.42 3.89 -0.23
CA SER A 21 9.12 2.82 0.51
C SER A 21 8.28 2.24 1.64
N GLY A 22 7.24 2.95 2.05
CA GLY A 22 6.23 2.43 2.94
C GLY A 22 6.66 2.42 4.39
N GLY A 23 7.50 3.39 4.75
CA GLY A 23 8.10 3.55 6.07
C GLY A 23 9.25 2.58 6.35
N VAL A 24 9.64 1.72 5.39
CA VAL A 24 10.72 0.75 5.61
C VAL A 24 12.09 1.44 5.73
N GLU A 25 12.34 2.49 4.94
CA GLU A 25 13.58 3.28 5.00
C GLU A 25 13.74 3.95 6.37
N GLU A 26 12.65 4.52 6.89
CA GLU A 26 12.62 5.09 8.24
C GLU A 26 12.80 3.99 9.30
N ALA A 27 12.13 2.85 9.18
CA ALA A 27 12.25 1.74 10.13
C ALA A 27 13.68 1.15 10.18
N VAL A 28 14.41 1.19 9.06
CA VAL A 28 15.84 0.84 9.01
C VAL A 28 16.66 1.92 9.70
N THR A 29 16.44 3.19 9.34
CA THR A 29 17.16 4.34 9.92
C THR A 29 16.99 4.41 11.44
N SER A 30 15.81 4.05 11.95
CA SER A 30 15.48 4.03 13.37
C SER A 30 15.91 2.74 14.10
N GLY A 31 16.55 1.79 13.42
CA GLY A 31 17.01 0.52 13.99
C GLY A 31 15.92 -0.48 14.36
N LEU A 32 14.70 -0.31 13.86
CA LEU A 32 13.58 -1.25 14.07
C LEU A 32 13.65 -2.45 13.12
N VAL A 33 14.26 -2.27 11.94
CA VAL A 33 14.52 -3.31 10.94
C VAL A 33 16.03 -3.38 10.72
N VAL A 34 16.65 -4.47 11.16
CA VAL A 34 18.11 -4.66 11.11
C VAL A 34 18.53 -5.99 10.49
N ASP A 35 17.57 -6.90 10.30
CA ASP A 35 17.78 -8.23 9.77
C ASP A 35 16.48 -8.81 9.18
N LEU A 36 16.54 -10.04 8.66
CA LEU A 36 15.38 -10.71 8.07
C LEU A 36 14.25 -10.98 9.06
N PRO A 37 14.50 -11.47 10.29
CA PRO A 37 13.45 -11.62 11.31
C PRO A 37 12.70 -10.32 11.62
N THR A 38 13.42 -9.21 11.81
CA THR A 38 12.80 -7.91 12.09
C THR A 38 12.06 -7.35 10.88
N LEU A 39 12.56 -7.55 9.66
CA LEU A 39 11.83 -7.23 8.43
C LEU A 39 10.54 -8.05 8.30
N GLN A 40 10.58 -9.35 8.58
CA GLN A 40 9.40 -10.20 8.54
C GLN A 40 8.34 -9.73 9.54
N ALA A 41 8.75 -9.39 10.77
CA ALA A 41 7.86 -8.84 11.79
C ALA A 41 7.25 -7.50 11.35
N TYR A 42 8.06 -6.62 10.75
CA TYR A 42 7.61 -5.35 10.18
C TYR A 42 6.54 -5.56 9.10
N LEU A 43 6.80 -6.44 8.13
CA LEU A 43 5.86 -6.74 7.04
C LEU A 43 4.55 -7.35 7.54
N HIS A 44 4.61 -8.29 8.49
CA HIS A 44 3.41 -8.86 9.11
C HIS A 44 2.57 -7.79 9.81
N ARG A 45 3.21 -6.89 10.58
CA ARG A 45 2.50 -5.78 11.22
C ARG A 45 1.86 -4.87 10.18
N ARG A 46 2.59 -4.57 9.10
CA ARG A 46 2.12 -3.70 8.01
C ARG A 46 0.90 -4.26 7.27
N ILE A 47 0.87 -5.58 7.01
CA ILE A 47 -0.30 -6.25 6.43
C ILE A 47 -1.52 -6.10 7.35
N ARG A 48 -1.33 -6.27 8.67
CA ARG A 48 -2.42 -6.19 9.66
C ARG A 48 -2.92 -4.77 9.93
N THR A 49 -2.13 -3.74 9.62
CA THR A 49 -2.50 -2.34 9.84
C THR A 49 -2.90 -1.65 8.54
N THR A 50 -1.94 -1.08 7.81
CA THR A 50 -2.19 -0.33 6.58
C THR A 50 -2.81 -1.23 5.51
N GLY A 51 -2.28 -2.45 5.34
CA GLY A 51 -2.81 -3.40 4.36
C GLY A 51 -4.28 -3.75 4.61
N LEU A 52 -4.65 -3.96 5.88
CA LEU A 52 -6.03 -4.24 6.26
C LEU A 52 -6.96 -3.06 5.93
N VAL A 53 -6.57 -1.83 6.28
CA VAL A 53 -7.37 -0.63 5.99
C VAL A 53 -7.56 -0.46 4.48
N THR A 54 -6.49 -0.54 3.69
CA THR A 54 -6.57 -0.44 2.23
C THR A 54 -7.46 -1.54 1.64
N ALA A 55 -7.32 -2.78 2.09
CA ALA A 55 -8.14 -3.90 1.62
C ALA A 55 -9.62 -3.73 1.98
N SER A 56 -9.93 -3.27 3.21
CA SER A 56 -11.30 -3.01 3.64
C SER A 56 -11.96 -1.91 2.83
N LEU A 57 -11.24 -0.81 2.54
CA LEU A 57 -11.75 0.27 1.69
C LEU A 57 -11.99 -0.21 0.25
N ALA A 58 -11.03 -0.93 -0.33
CA ALA A 58 -11.19 -1.50 -1.67
C ALA A 58 -12.41 -2.44 -1.76
N ALA A 59 -12.60 -3.30 -0.74
CA ALA A 59 -13.77 -4.19 -0.67
C ALA A 59 -15.09 -3.41 -0.51
N ALA A 60 -15.11 -2.38 0.33
CA ALA A 60 -16.29 -1.54 0.55
C ALA A 60 -16.69 -0.75 -0.70
N VAL A 61 -15.72 -0.24 -1.47
CA VAL A 61 -15.99 0.39 -2.78
C VAL A 61 -16.48 -0.66 -3.78
N HIS A 62 -15.85 -1.82 -3.84
CA HIS A 62 -16.22 -2.88 -4.78
C HIS A 62 -17.67 -3.38 -4.58
N VAL A 63 -18.12 -3.50 -3.32
CA VAL A 63 -19.50 -3.91 -3.00
C VAL A 63 -20.50 -2.75 -3.06
N GLY A 64 -20.05 -1.53 -3.36
CA GLY A 64 -20.89 -0.32 -3.45
C GLY A 64 -21.28 0.29 -2.10
N ALA A 65 -20.66 -0.14 -1.00
CA ALA A 65 -20.86 0.46 0.33
C ALA A 65 -20.19 1.83 0.48
N LEU A 66 -19.17 2.13 -0.34
CA LEU A 66 -18.51 3.44 -0.42
C LEU A 66 -18.44 3.91 -1.87
N SER A 67 -18.62 5.22 -2.08
CA SER A 67 -18.45 5.86 -3.39
C SER A 67 -16.97 6.21 -3.64
N PRO A 68 -16.43 5.93 -4.84
CA PRO A 68 -15.04 6.25 -5.18
C PRO A 68 -14.80 7.77 -5.38
N ALA A 69 -15.87 8.57 -5.51
CA ALA A 69 -15.78 10.01 -5.78
C ALA A 69 -15.12 10.84 -4.65
N ALA A 70 -14.90 10.25 -3.47
CA ALA A 70 -14.21 10.92 -2.37
C ALA A 70 -12.69 11.11 -2.60
N GLY A 71 -12.09 10.48 -3.62
CA GLY A 71 -10.64 10.48 -3.85
C GLY A 71 -10.07 11.64 -4.68
N GLY A 72 -10.90 12.52 -5.25
CA GLY A 72 -10.45 13.57 -6.19
C GLY A 72 -9.56 14.67 -5.60
N SER A 73 -9.43 14.74 -4.28
CA SER A 73 -8.59 15.74 -3.59
C SER A 73 -7.26 15.19 -3.05
N GLY A 74 -6.98 13.89 -3.20
CA GLY A 74 -5.84 13.22 -2.56
C GLY A 74 -4.50 13.35 -3.28
N GLU A 75 -4.50 13.70 -4.57
CA GLU A 75 -3.26 13.86 -5.38
C GLU A 75 -2.60 15.24 -5.20
N VAL A 76 -3.26 16.18 -4.51
CA VAL A 76 -2.80 17.58 -4.43
C VAL A 76 -1.74 17.82 -3.35
N GLU A 77 -1.49 16.87 -2.44
CA GLU A 77 -0.75 17.17 -1.20
C GLU A 77 0.68 16.60 -1.10
N THR A 78 1.19 15.88 -2.11
CA THR A 78 2.50 15.20 -2.01
C THR A 78 3.70 15.88 -2.69
N ASP A 79 3.52 17.08 -3.26
CA ASP A 79 4.59 17.82 -3.97
C ASP A 79 4.94 19.18 -3.31
N ALA A 80 4.64 19.33 -2.02
CA ALA A 80 4.99 20.52 -1.23
C ALA A 80 6.22 20.30 -0.33
#